data_AF-S3ZJ90-F1
#
_entry.id   AF-S3ZJ90-F1
#
_cell.length_a   1.000
_cell.length_b   1.000
_cell.length_c   1.000
_cell.angle_alpha   90.00
_cell.angle_beta   90.00
_cell.angle_gamma   90.00
#
_symmetry.space_group_name_H-M   'P 1'
#
loop_
_entity.id
_entity.type
_entity.pdbx_description
1 polymer ?
#
loop_
_entity_poly.entity_id
_entity_poly.type
_entity_poly.pdbx_seq_one_letter_code
_entity_poly.pdbx_strand_id
1 'polypeptide(L)'
;MDALNAGQAQEPTAAAHKMQLLMVQRADGGLTIGDTHEYEHPFAFDTLEDPYDHLTEVVEGFLGRPLPKIRRRWAGVYAQCVDTSRVVHREQVRDGVWLVTGPGGRGMTCSPAIAEKTADELGW
;
A
#
# COMPACT_ATOMS: atom_id res chain seq x y z
N MET A 1 -15.51 -0.11 10.33
CA MET A 1 -14.30 0.49 10.91
C MET A 1 -14.62 1.38 12.10
N ASP A 2 -15.70 2.15 12.05
CA ASP A 2 -16.06 3.13 13.10
C ASP A 2 -16.10 2.55 14.52
N ALA A 3 -16.66 1.36 14.69
CA ALA A 3 -16.68 0.69 16.00
C ALA A 3 -15.28 0.32 16.53
N LEU A 4 -14.34 -0.07 15.64
CA LEU A 4 -12.95 -0.37 16.02
C LEU A 4 -12.21 0.92 16.38
N ASN A 5 -12.38 1.97 15.57
CA ASN A 5 -11.76 3.27 15.82
C ASN A 5 -12.23 3.89 17.15
N ALA A 6 -13.50 3.68 17.52
CA ALA A 6 -14.05 4.16 18.79
C ALA A 6 -13.57 3.36 20.02
N GLY A 7 -13.29 2.06 19.85
CA GLY A 7 -12.86 1.19 20.95
C GLY A 7 -11.35 1.10 21.15
N GLN A 8 -10.57 1.35 20.10
CA GLN A 8 -9.11 1.27 20.09
C GLN A 8 -8.54 2.38 19.22
N ALA A 9 -8.36 3.56 19.81
CA ALA A 9 -7.71 4.67 19.15
C ALA A 9 -6.27 4.30 18.78
N GLN A 10 -5.87 4.66 17.57
CA GLN A 10 -4.48 4.59 17.14
C GLN A 10 -3.66 5.69 17.84
N GLU A 11 -2.36 5.45 18.01
CA GLU A 11 -1.41 6.52 18.37
C GLU A 11 -1.56 7.71 17.39
N PRO A 12 -1.43 8.97 17.83
CA PRO A 12 -1.68 10.13 16.97
C PRO A 12 -0.90 10.11 15.66
N THR A 13 0.37 9.71 15.67
CA THR A 13 1.19 9.57 14.45
C THR A 13 0.60 8.51 13.51
N ALA A 14 0.24 7.35 14.03
CA ALA A 14 -0.40 6.29 13.26
C ALA A 14 -1.75 6.71 12.67
N ALA A 15 -2.56 7.44 13.45
CA ALA A 15 -3.85 7.95 13.01
C ALA A 15 -3.72 9.01 11.91
N ALA A 16 -2.74 9.91 12.03
CA ALA A 16 -2.46 10.96 11.06
C ALA A 16 -2.02 10.38 9.72
N HIS A 17 -1.10 9.40 9.74
CA HIS A 17 -0.51 8.78 8.55
C HIS A 17 -1.20 7.47 8.11
N LYS A 18 -2.42 7.22 8.60
CA LYS A 18 -3.28 6.06 8.26
C LYS A 18 -2.52 4.72 8.27
N MET A 19 -1.68 4.55 9.29
CA MET A 19 -0.68 3.49 9.32
C MET A 19 -1.30 2.14 9.69
N GLN A 20 -0.81 1.09 9.04
CA GLN A 20 -1.05 -0.30 9.40
C GLN A 20 0.28 -1.04 9.28
N LEU A 21 0.71 -1.74 10.34
CA LEU A 21 1.99 -2.42 10.30
C LEU A 21 1.94 -3.60 9.32
N LEU A 22 2.72 -3.49 8.25
CA LEU A 22 3.13 -4.58 7.37
C LEU A 22 4.60 -4.90 7.66
N MET A 23 4.87 -6.12 8.10
CA MET A 23 6.23 -6.60 8.33
C MET A 23 6.40 -7.98 7.69
N VAL A 24 7.24 -8.06 6.66
CA VAL A 24 7.44 -9.28 5.87
C VAL A 24 8.93 -9.62 5.83
N GLN A 25 9.28 -10.85 6.19
CA GLN A 25 10.62 -11.37 5.99
C GLN A 25 10.81 -11.86 4.55
N ARG A 26 11.90 -11.42 3.93
CA ARG A 26 12.33 -11.83 2.59
C ARG A 26 13.16 -13.11 2.66
N ALA A 27 13.33 -13.79 1.53
CA ALA A 27 14.09 -15.03 1.44
C ALA A 27 15.57 -14.90 1.87
N ASP A 28 16.16 -13.70 1.77
CA ASP A 28 17.52 -13.39 2.24
C ASP A 28 17.59 -13.06 3.74
N GLY A 29 16.47 -13.16 4.46
CA GLY A 29 16.35 -12.85 5.88
C GLY A 29 16.11 -11.37 6.20
N GLY A 30 16.17 -10.47 5.20
CA GLY A 30 15.87 -9.05 5.38
C GLY A 30 14.38 -8.81 5.68
N LEU A 31 14.06 -7.70 6.34
CA LEU A 31 12.68 -7.30 6.62
C LEU A 31 12.26 -6.16 5.68
N THR A 32 11.07 -6.27 5.11
CA THR A 32 10.33 -5.15 4.52
C THR A 32 9.28 -4.71 5.55
N ILE A 33 9.35 -3.45 5.95
CA ILE A 33 8.50 -2.86 6.98
C ILE A 33 7.77 -1.66 6.36
N GLY A 34 6.48 -1.56 6.66
CA GLY A 34 5.61 -0.46 6.28
C GLY A 34 4.29 -0.54 7.08
N ASP A 35 3.22 0.09 6.64
CA ASP A 35 3.25 1.20 5.69
C ASP A 35 2.56 2.46 6.22
N THR A 36 2.94 3.55 5.59
CA THR A 36 2.48 4.91 5.85
C THR A 36 1.70 5.36 4.64
N HIS A 37 0.60 6.08 4.83
CA HIS A 37 -0.27 6.48 3.73
C HIS A 37 -0.61 7.97 3.81
N GLU A 38 -0.69 8.57 2.63
CA GLU A 38 -1.26 9.88 2.38
C GLU A 38 -2.30 9.75 1.28
N TYR A 39 -3.46 10.38 1.46
CA TYR A 39 -4.58 10.33 0.51
C TYR A 39 -4.96 11.69 -0.06
N GLU A 40 -4.40 12.78 0.49
CA GLU A 40 -4.68 14.13 0.00
C GLU A 40 -3.69 14.49 -1.12
N HIS A 41 -4.24 14.96 -2.23
CA HIS A 41 -3.45 15.46 -3.36
C HIS A 41 -3.26 16.97 -3.24
N PRO A 42 -2.11 17.52 -3.67
CA PRO A 42 -0.97 16.85 -4.30
C PRO A 42 -0.07 16.13 -3.29
N PHE A 43 0.53 15.00 -3.70
CA PHE A 43 1.48 14.27 -2.86
C PHE A 43 2.82 14.99 -2.77
N ALA A 44 3.40 14.99 -1.57
CA ALA A 44 4.74 15.50 -1.36
C ALA A 44 5.79 14.65 -2.10
N PHE A 45 6.90 15.29 -2.48
CA PHE A 45 8.04 14.58 -3.07
C PHE A 45 8.90 13.90 -1.98
N ASP A 46 9.02 14.56 -0.84
CA ASP A 46 9.78 14.11 0.32
C ASP A 46 8.91 13.28 1.28
N THR A 47 9.59 12.59 2.20
CA THR A 47 8.95 11.79 3.25
C THR A 47 9.31 12.34 4.62
N LEU A 48 8.36 12.34 5.55
CA LEU A 48 8.58 12.74 6.94
C LEU A 48 9.20 11.58 7.75
N GLU A 49 10.04 11.90 8.74
CA GLU A 49 10.68 10.88 9.59
C GLU A 49 9.78 10.40 10.74
N ASP A 50 8.93 11.26 11.32
CA ASP A 50 8.01 10.93 12.43
C ASP A 50 7.26 9.58 12.27
N PRO A 51 6.63 9.26 11.12
CA PRO A 51 5.97 7.97 10.96
C PRO A 51 6.95 6.78 10.89
N TYR A 52 8.19 6.97 10.43
CA TYR A 52 9.21 5.91 10.44
C TYR A 52 9.80 5.68 11.83
N ASP A 53 9.92 6.72 12.64
CA ASP A 53 10.30 6.59 14.05
C ASP A 53 9.23 5.77 14.79
N HIS A 54 7.96 6.10 14.59
CA HIS A 54 6.85 5.31 15.13
C HIS A 54 6.88 3.84 14.65
N LEU A 55 7.09 3.58 13.35
CA LEU A 55 7.23 2.20 12.85
C LEU A 55 8.38 1.45 13.52
N THR A 56 9.51 2.13 13.73
CA THR A 56 10.69 1.54 14.38
C THR A 56 10.34 1.12 15.79
N GLU A 57 9.75 1.99 16.60
CA GLU A 57 9.33 1.69 17.97
C GLU A 57 8.36 0.52 18.04
N VAL A 58 7.34 0.51 17.17
CA VAL A 58 6.33 -0.55 17.12
C VAL A 58 6.98 -1.90 16.78
N VAL A 59 7.84 -1.94 15.75
CA VAL A 59 8.50 -3.17 15.31
C VAL A 59 9.50 -3.68 16.34
N GLU A 60 10.31 -2.80 16.92
CA GLU A 60 11.26 -3.18 17.97
C GLU A 60 10.53 -3.71 19.21
N GLY A 61 9.37 -3.14 19.55
CA GLY A 61 8.48 -3.66 20.58
C GLY A 61 8.00 -5.09 20.31
N PHE A 62 7.59 -5.40 19.07
CA PHE A 62 7.19 -6.76 18.68
C PHE A 62 8.36 -7.74 18.63
N LEU A 63 9.54 -7.30 18.18
CA LEU A 63 10.72 -8.14 18.04
C LEU A 63 11.50 -8.31 19.35
N GLY A 64 11.27 -7.44 20.34
CA GLY A 64 11.99 -7.41 21.61
C GLY A 64 13.48 -7.06 21.47
N ARG A 65 13.86 -6.41 20.36
CA ARG A 65 15.25 -6.01 20.07
C ARG A 65 15.31 -4.86 19.07
N PRO A 66 16.42 -4.10 19.06
CA PRO A 66 16.63 -3.06 18.06
C PRO A 66 16.63 -3.59 16.63
N LEU A 67 16.10 -2.80 15.69
CA LEU A 67 16.16 -3.08 14.27
C LEU A 67 17.61 -2.98 13.79
N PRO A 68 18.04 -3.86 12.87
CA PRO A 68 19.33 -3.70 12.21
C PRO A 68 19.32 -2.45 11.33
N LYS A 69 20.51 -2.04 10.89
CA LYS A 69 20.67 -0.86 10.01
C LYS A 69 19.73 -0.91 8.81
N ILE A 70 18.92 0.13 8.66
CA ILE A 70 18.05 0.34 7.50
C ILE A 70 18.92 0.48 6.25
N ARG A 71 18.66 -0.38 5.27
CA ARG A 71 19.44 -0.42 4.01
C ARG A 71 18.90 0.53 2.96
N ARG A 72 17.58 0.65 2.86
CA ARG A 72 16.85 1.41 1.85
C ARG A 72 15.52 1.87 2.43
N ARG A 73 15.07 3.06 2.01
CA ARG A 73 13.71 3.57 2.18
C ARG A 73 13.20 4.01 0.82
N TRP A 74 11.91 3.88 0.58
CA TRP A 74 11.26 4.30 -0.66
C TRP A 74 9.79 4.59 -0.40
N ALA A 75 9.21 5.41 -1.26
CA ALA A 75 7.77 5.67 -1.33
C ALA A 75 7.28 5.35 -2.75
N GLY A 76 5.98 5.14 -2.89
CA GLY A 76 5.34 4.89 -4.18
C GLY A 76 3.94 5.49 -4.21
N VAL A 77 3.44 5.74 -5.42
CA VAL A 77 2.10 6.27 -5.64
C VAL A 77 1.19 5.16 -6.15
N TYR A 78 0.08 4.92 -5.46
CA TYR A 78 -0.93 3.97 -5.91
C TYR A 78 -1.83 4.60 -6.96
N ALA A 79 -1.86 4.00 -8.16
CA ALA A 79 -2.95 4.24 -9.10
C ALA A 79 -4.21 3.57 -8.55
N GLN A 80 -5.16 4.36 -8.04
CA GLN A 80 -6.39 3.89 -7.41
C GLN A 80 -7.60 4.31 -8.25
N CYS A 81 -8.50 3.35 -8.53
CA CYS A 81 -9.79 3.65 -9.14
C CYS A 81 -10.67 4.44 -8.15
N VAL A 82 -11.30 5.52 -8.61
CA VAL A 82 -12.23 6.33 -7.80
C VAL A 82 -13.59 5.64 -7.60
N ASP A 83 -13.98 4.76 -8.52
CA ASP A 83 -15.15 3.89 -8.37
C ASP A 83 -14.77 2.71 -7.45
N THR A 84 -15.16 2.82 -6.19
CA THR A 84 -14.85 1.83 -5.14
C THR A 84 -15.56 0.49 -5.34
N SER A 85 -16.53 0.40 -6.27
CA SER A 85 -17.15 -0.88 -6.64
C SER A 85 -16.27 -1.73 -7.57
N ARG A 86 -15.22 -1.14 -8.16
CA ARG A 86 -14.33 -1.80 -9.11
C ARG A 86 -13.00 -2.17 -8.47
N VAL A 87 -12.51 -3.36 -8.80
CA VAL A 87 -11.15 -3.80 -8.42
C VAL A 87 -10.09 -3.12 -9.28
N VAL A 88 -10.39 -2.88 -10.56
CA VAL A 88 -9.49 -2.29 -11.56
C VAL A 88 -10.34 -1.59 -12.61
N HIS A 89 -9.85 -0.47 -13.14
CA HIS A 89 -10.46 0.24 -14.27
C HIS A 89 -10.01 -0.39 -15.58
N ARG A 90 -10.98 -0.72 -16.45
CA ARG A 90 -10.76 -1.19 -17.82
C ARG A 90 -11.53 -0.31 -18.78
N GLU A 91 -10.86 0.16 -19.82
CA GLU A 91 -11.46 1.01 -20.83
C GLU A 91 -10.75 0.85 -22.18
N GLN A 92 -11.52 0.66 -23.24
CA GLN A 92 -11.00 0.70 -24.60
C GLN A 92 -10.89 2.16 -25.05
N VAL A 93 -9.69 2.72 -24.98
CA VAL A 93 -9.45 4.14 -25.29
C VAL A 93 -9.41 4.39 -26.79
N ARG A 94 -9.07 3.37 -27.60
CA ARG A 94 -9.11 3.34 -29.07
C ARG A 94 -9.28 1.90 -29.55
N ASP A 95 -9.60 1.72 -30.84
CA ASP A 95 -9.64 0.38 -31.43
C ASP A 95 -8.31 -0.36 -31.22
N GLY A 96 -8.39 -1.59 -30.70
CA GLY A 96 -7.24 -2.40 -30.28
C GLY A 96 -6.39 -1.87 -29.09
N VAL A 97 -6.73 -0.74 -28.46
CA VAL A 97 -5.94 -0.14 -27.36
C VAL A 97 -6.75 -0.08 -26.07
N TRP A 98 -6.24 -0.76 -25.04
CA TRP A 98 -6.90 -0.89 -23.74
C TRP A 98 -6.09 -0.27 -22.61
N LEU A 99 -6.77 0.49 -21.76
CA LEU A 99 -6.27 0.95 -20.48
C LEU A 99 -6.72 -0.03 -19.40
N VAL A 100 -5.77 -0.61 -18.66
CA VAL A 100 -6.02 -1.46 -17.48
C VAL A 100 -5.22 -0.88 -16.32
N THR A 101 -5.89 -0.18 -15.40
CA THR A 101 -5.21 0.61 -14.35
C THR A 101 -6.07 0.73 -13.10
N GLY A 102 -5.58 1.41 -12.07
CA GLY A 102 -6.35 1.68 -10.86
C GLY A 102 -6.53 0.52 -9.87
N PRO A 103 -5.67 -0.53 -9.81
CA PRO A 103 -5.87 -1.61 -8.84
C PRO A 103 -5.66 -1.16 -7.38
N GLY A 104 -5.03 0.00 -7.18
CA GLY A 104 -4.57 0.49 -5.87
C GLY A 104 -3.42 -0.36 -5.33
N GLY A 105 -3.34 -0.44 -4.00
CA GLY A 105 -2.37 -1.29 -3.29
C GLY A 105 -2.54 -2.79 -3.47
N ARG A 106 -3.49 -3.24 -4.30
CA ARG A 106 -3.80 -4.66 -4.54
C ARG A 106 -3.18 -5.21 -5.82
N GLY A 107 -2.46 -4.39 -6.59
CA GLY A 107 -1.97 -4.73 -7.93
C GLY A 107 -1.13 -6.01 -7.97
N MET A 108 -0.14 -6.16 -7.09
CA MET A 108 0.73 -7.34 -7.11
C MET A 108 -0.05 -8.64 -6.86
N THR A 109 -0.91 -8.65 -5.84
CA THR A 109 -1.69 -9.83 -5.45
C THR A 109 -2.76 -10.19 -6.48
N CYS A 110 -3.47 -9.20 -7.02
CA CYS A 110 -4.59 -9.42 -7.92
C CYS A 110 -4.20 -9.49 -9.40
N SER A 111 -2.93 -9.19 -9.76
CA SER A 111 -2.50 -9.13 -11.16
C SER A 111 -2.80 -10.39 -11.98
N PRO A 112 -2.67 -11.64 -11.46
CA PRO A 112 -2.98 -12.81 -12.27
C PRO A 112 -4.46 -12.87 -12.69
N ALA A 113 -5.38 -12.67 -11.74
CA ALA A 113 -6.82 -12.67 -12.01
C ALA A 113 -7.27 -11.44 -12.84
N ILE A 114 -6.61 -10.29 -12.64
CA ILE A 114 -6.84 -9.10 -13.47
C ILE A 114 -6.45 -9.41 -14.92
N ALA A 115 -5.31 -10.05 -15.15
CA ALA A 115 -4.81 -10.39 -16.48
C ALA A 115 -5.70 -11.42 -17.17
N GLU A 116 -6.00 -12.54 -16.52
CA GLU A 116 -6.89 -13.60 -17.03
C GLU A 116 -8.24 -13.02 -17.45
N LYS A 117 -8.94 -12.33 -16.54
CA LYS A 117 -10.24 -11.72 -16.85
C LYS A 117 -10.18 -10.70 -17.98
N THR A 118 -9.07 -9.97 -18.09
CA THR A 118 -8.89 -9.03 -19.22
C THR A 118 -8.76 -9.81 -20.52
N ALA A 119 -7.93 -10.85 -20.57
CA ALA A 119 -7.75 -11.67 -21.78
C ALA A 119 -9.08 -12.29 -22.24
N ASP A 120 -9.88 -12.81 -21.31
CA ASP A 120 -11.22 -13.36 -21.59
C ASP A 120 -12.17 -12.29 -22.18
N GLU A 121 -12.21 -11.09 -21.60
CA GLU A 121 -13.03 -9.96 -22.08
C GLU A 121 -12.61 -9.51 -23.49
N LEU A 122 -11.35 -9.74 -23.87
CA LEU A 122 -10.79 -9.41 -25.19
C LEU A 122 -10.86 -10.56 -26.21
N GLY A 123 -11.27 -11.75 -25.77
CA GLY A 123 -11.32 -12.96 -26.61
C GLY A 123 -9.95 -13.43 -27.09
N TRP A 124 -8.93 -13.36 -26.23
CA TRP A 124 -7.58 -13.87 -26.49
C TRP A 124 -7.46 -15.39 -26.38
#